data_AF-A0A151IXZ4-F1
#
_entry.id   AF-A0A151IXZ4-F1
#
_cell.length_a   1.000
_cell.length_b   1.000
_cell.length_c   1.000
_cell.angle_alpha   90.00
_cell.angle_beta   90.00
_cell.angle_gamma   90.00
#
_symmetry.space_group_name_H-M   'P 1'
#
loop_
_entity.id
_entity.type
_entity.pdbx_description
1 polymer ?
#
loop_
_entity_poly.entity_id
_entity_poly.type
_entity_poly.pdbx_seq_one_letter_code
_entity_poly.pdbx_strand_id
1 'polypeptide(L)'
;MGIVVNTIIGPHFFSDDVNATAQIYSEFLEETLPTLLEDVPLNILPNIIYQQDDHPAHTSYIRDQVYQTLPRNREDLIQRIQEASRNITPAILHKVRQSFMRRVAACLEESGGYFEHLL
;
A
#
# COMPACT_ATOMS: atom_id res chain seq x y z
N MET A 1 1.04 1.37 4.33
CA MET A 1 1.72 0.20 3.73
C MET A 1 2.22 0.62 2.36
N GLY A 2 3.41 0.18 1.96
CA GLY A 2 3.99 0.45 0.65
C GLY A 2 4.29 -0.84 -0.12
N ILE A 3 4.56 -0.69 -1.41
CA ILE A 3 5.00 -1.78 -2.30
C ILE A 3 6.26 -1.31 -3.01
N VAL A 4 7.34 -2.07 -2.89
CA VAL A 4 8.60 -1.84 -3.62
C VAL A 4 8.96 -3.10 -4.38
N VAL A 5 8.77 -3.09 -5.71
CA VAL A 5 9.02 -4.23 -6.60
C VAL A 5 8.26 -5.49 -6.17
N ASN A 6 8.89 -6.36 -5.37
CA ASN A 6 8.35 -7.62 -4.86
C ASN A 6 8.29 -7.65 -3.31
N THR A 7 8.52 -6.50 -2.67
CA THR A 7 8.58 -6.35 -1.22
C THR A 7 7.40 -5.50 -0.75
N ILE A 8 6.73 -5.93 0.31
CA ILE A 8 5.76 -5.13 1.05
C ILE A 8 6.50 -4.34 2.14
N ILE A 9 6.19 -3.06 2.26
CA ILE A 9 6.74 -2.16 3.27
C ILE A 9 5.66 -1.86 4.33
N GLY A 10 5.93 -2.21 5.58
CA GLY A 10 4.96 -2.14 6.68
C GLY A 10 3.99 -3.33 6.70
N PRO A 11 2.73 -3.16 7.16
CA PRO A 11 2.03 -1.91 7.48
C PRO A 11 2.57 -1.21 8.74
N HIS A 12 2.52 0.13 8.73
CA HIS A 12 2.76 0.96 9.91
C HIS A 12 1.41 1.49 10.41
N PHE A 13 1.22 1.49 11.73
CA PHE A 13 0.02 1.97 12.39
C PHE A 13 0.39 3.14 13.30
N PHE A 14 -0.28 4.27 13.12
CA PHE A 14 -0.19 5.38 14.07
C PHE A 14 -0.93 5.02 15.36
N SER A 15 -0.46 5.55 16.49
CA SER A 15 -1.10 5.38 17.79
C SER A 15 -2.48 6.05 17.81
N ASP A 16 -3.43 5.50 18.57
CA ASP A 16 -4.84 5.94 18.58
C ASP A 16 -5.04 7.33 19.20
N ASP A 17 -4.10 7.75 20.03
CA ASP A 17 -4.05 9.06 20.66
C ASP A 17 -3.44 10.14 19.75
N VAL A 18 -2.98 9.76 18.56
CA VAL A 18 -2.29 10.66 17.63
C VAL A 18 -3.15 10.93 16.40
N ASN A 19 -3.47 12.20 16.19
CA ASN A 19 -3.98 12.66 14.91
C ASN A 19 -2.82 12.72 13.89
N ALA A 20 -3.02 12.13 12.71
CA ALA A 20 -2.07 12.19 11.60
C ALA A 20 -2.00 13.62 11.02
N THR A 21 -1.31 14.51 11.73
CA THR A 21 -1.01 15.88 11.28
C THR A 21 0.17 15.86 10.31
N ALA A 22 0.39 16.97 9.59
CA ALA A 22 1.56 17.14 8.74
C ALA A 22 2.88 16.93 9.50
N GLN A 23 2.96 17.34 10.77
CA GLN A 23 4.15 17.16 11.61
C GLN A 23 4.42 15.68 11.90
N ILE A 24 3.42 14.96 12.39
CA ILE A 24 3.52 13.52 12.66
C ILE A 24 3.86 12.76 11.37
N TYR A 25 3.30 13.20 10.25
CA TYR A 25 3.59 12.61 8.95
C TYR A 25 5.04 12.86 8.51
N SER A 26 5.57 14.08 8.72
CA SER A 26 6.98 14.40 8.46
C SER A 26 7.91 13.54 9.30
N GLU A 27 7.62 13.40 10.60
CA GLU A 27 8.39 12.54 11.51
C GLU A 27 8.35 11.07 11.06
N PHE A 28 7.20 10.58 10.58
CA PHE A 28 7.12 9.25 9.98
C PHE A 28 8.03 9.11 8.76
N LEU A 29 8.04 10.10 7.84
CA LEU A 29 8.88 10.06 6.64
C LEU A 29 10.38 10.11 6.96
N GLU A 30 10.77 10.87 7.98
CA GLU A 30 12.18 11.08 8.35
C GLU A 30 12.73 9.95 9.23
N GLU A 31 11.94 9.47 10.20
CA GLU A 31 12.45 8.59 11.26
C GLU A 31 11.98 7.14 11.11
N THR A 32 10.78 6.92 10.55
CA THR A 32 10.18 5.58 10.50
C THR A 32 10.32 4.93 9.14
N LEU A 33 10.03 5.66 8.06
CA LEU A 33 10.06 5.13 6.70
C LEU A 33 11.43 4.55 6.32
N PRO A 34 12.58 5.17 6.65
CA PRO A 34 13.89 4.58 6.34
C PRO A 34 14.07 3.19 6.97
N THR A 35 13.67 3.03 8.24
CA THR A 35 13.72 1.76 8.96
C THR A 35 12.85 0.70 8.27
N LEU A 36 11.67 1.06 7.77
CA LEU A 36 10.81 0.14 7.03
C LEU A 36 11.38 -0.26 5.67
N LEU A 37 12.31 0.52 5.12
CA LEU A 37 12.97 0.24 3.85
C LEU A 37 14.26 -0.56 3.98
N GLU A 38 14.73 -0.88 5.19
CA GLU A 38 15.98 -1.61 5.42
C GLU A 38 15.99 -3.00 4.76
N ASP A 39 14.83 -3.65 4.67
CA ASP A 39 14.68 -4.95 4.02
C ASP A 39 14.63 -4.87 2.48
N VAL A 40 14.65 -3.66 1.90
CA VAL A 40 14.70 -3.47 0.45
C VAL A 40 16.16 -3.65 -0.02
N PRO A 41 16.39 -4.48 -1.07
CA PRO A 41 17.73 -4.63 -1.64
C PRO A 41 18.39 -3.29 -1.99
N LEU A 42 19.65 -3.11 -1.57
CA LEU A 42 20.44 -1.88 -1.75
C LEU A 42 20.55 -1.40 -3.20
N ASN A 43 20.46 -2.31 -4.17
CA ASN A 43 20.48 -1.97 -5.60
C ASN A 43 19.17 -1.32 -6.09
N ILE A 44 18.08 -1.42 -5.33
CA ILE A 44 16.76 -0.85 -5.65
C ILE A 44 16.61 0.53 -5.00
N LEU A 45 17.05 0.68 -3.75
CA LEU A 45 16.95 1.91 -2.94
C LEU A 45 17.25 3.22 -3.68
N PRO A 46 18.34 3.37 -4.45
CA PRO A 46 18.65 4.66 -5.12
C PRO A 46 17.68 5.04 -6.24
N ASN A 47 16.78 4.15 -6.67
CA ASN A 47 15.88 4.35 -7.81
C ASN A 47 14.39 4.31 -7.41
N ILE A 48 14.07 4.50 -6.13
CA ILE A 48 12.70 4.50 -5.64
C ILE A 48 12.06 5.87 -5.88
N ILE A 49 10.84 5.87 -6.44
CA ILE A 49 9.96 7.04 -6.47
C ILE A 49 8.90 6.85 -5.39
N TYR A 50 8.73 7.88 -4.57
CA TYR A 50 7.67 7.91 -3.56
C TYR A 50 6.36 8.42 -4.17
N GLN A 51 5.28 7.65 -4.04
CA GLN A 51 3.96 7.98 -4.57
C GLN A 51 2.87 7.71 -3.52
N GLN A 52 1.99 8.68 -3.30
CA GLN A 52 0.77 8.56 -2.48
C GLN A 52 -0.44 9.11 -3.20
N ASP A 53 -1.62 8.61 -2.84
CA ASP A 53 -2.93 9.14 -3.20
C ASP A 53 -3.73 9.52 -1.95
N ASP A 54 -4.83 10.24 -2.14
CA ASP A 54 -5.77 10.64 -1.08
C ASP A 54 -7.08 9.83 -1.14
N HIS A 55 -7.04 8.64 -1.75
CA HIS A 55 -8.25 7.84 -2.01
C HIS A 55 -8.24 6.48 -1.31
N PRO A 56 -9.26 6.16 -0.49
CA PRO A 56 -9.38 4.84 0.10
C PRO A 56 -9.55 3.76 -0.97
N ALA A 57 -8.78 2.68 -0.88
CA ALA A 57 -8.98 1.52 -1.73
C ALA A 57 -10.31 0.82 -1.38
N HIS A 58 -11.38 1.20 -2.07
CA HIS A 58 -12.72 0.62 -1.89
C HIS A 58 -12.82 -0.83 -2.36
N THR A 59 -11.78 -1.45 -2.92
CA THR A 59 -11.68 -2.90 -3.18
C THR A 59 -10.21 -3.30 -3.17
N SER A 60 -9.78 -3.98 -2.11
CA SER A 60 -8.39 -4.42 -1.96
C SER A 60 -8.31 -5.83 -1.37
N TYR A 61 -7.27 -6.56 -1.75
CA TYR A 61 -6.99 -7.90 -1.24
C TYR A 61 -7.01 -7.95 0.29
N ILE A 62 -6.34 -6.99 0.96
CA ILE A 62 -6.27 -6.95 2.42
C ILE A 62 -7.67 -6.79 3.02
N ARG A 63 -8.49 -5.88 2.49
CA ARG A 63 -9.87 -5.71 2.97
C ARG A 63 -10.63 -7.03 2.85
N ASP A 64 -10.55 -7.70 1.71
CA ASP A 64 -11.27 -8.94 1.48
C ASP A 64 -10.80 -10.07 2.41
N GLN A 65 -9.52 -10.10 2.80
CA GLN A 65 -9.00 -11.04 3.80
C GLN A 65 -9.45 -10.70 5.23
N VAL A 66 -9.35 -9.42 5.61
CA VAL A 66 -9.66 -8.95 6.97
C VAL A 66 -11.15 -9.11 7.30
N TYR A 67 -12.01 -8.81 6.33
CA TYR A 67 -13.46 -8.75 6.50
C TYR A 67 -14.20 -10.03 6.04
N GLN A 68 -13.50 -11.16 5.88
CA GLN A 68 -14.18 -12.47 5.75
C GLN A 68 -15.12 -12.73 6.93
N THR A 69 -14.72 -12.25 8.12
CA THR A 69 -15.59 -12.09 9.28
C THR A 69 -15.38 -10.70 9.86
N LEU A 70 -16.38 -10.16 10.58
CA LEU A 70 -16.21 -8.86 11.23
C LEU A 70 -15.11 -8.95 12.32
N PRO A 71 -14.14 -8.01 12.31
CA PRO A 71 -13.18 -7.89 13.40
C PRO A 71 -13.89 -7.59 14.72
N ARG A 72 -13.42 -8.20 15.81
CA ARG A 72 -14.06 -8.10 17.13
C ARG A 72 -13.73 -6.80 17.84
N ASN A 73 -12.52 -6.32 17.63
CA ASN A 73 -11.97 -5.10 18.22
C ASN A 73 -10.78 -4.63 17.37
N ARG A 74 -10.12 -3.56 17.80
CA ARG A 74 -8.98 -2.97 17.10
C ARG A 74 -7.77 -3.90 17.04
N GLU A 75 -7.44 -4.59 18.11
CA GLU A 75 -6.28 -5.48 18.16
C GLU A 75 -6.44 -6.63 17.15
N ASP A 76 -7.63 -7.24 17.10
CA ASP A 76 -8.00 -8.24 16.11
C ASP A 76 -7.92 -7.67 14.67
N LEU A 77 -8.40 -6.43 14.46
CA LEU A 77 -8.28 -5.77 13.16
C LEU A 77 -6.81 -5.58 12.74
N ILE A 78 -5.96 -5.07 13.63
CA ILE A 78 -4.52 -4.86 13.36
C ILE A 78 -3.84 -6.19 13.06
N GLN A 79 -4.09 -7.21 13.88
CA GLN A 79 -3.50 -8.53 13.70
C GLN A 79 -3.89 -9.11 12.34
N ARG A 80 -5.18 -9.03 11.95
CA ARG A 80 -5.64 -9.51 10.65
C ARG A 80 -5.02 -8.75 9.48
N ILE A 81 -4.86 -7.43 9.60
CA ILE A 81 -4.17 -6.64 8.58
C ILE A 81 -2.71 -7.11 8.44
N GLN A 82 -1.99 -7.29 9.56
CA GLN A 82 -0.61 -7.78 9.54
C GLN A 82 -0.50 -9.19 8.95
N GLU A 83 -1.41 -10.10 9.30
CA GLU A 83 -1.48 -11.46 8.73
C GLU A 83 -1.77 -11.43 7.22
N ALA A 84 -2.76 -10.63 6.79
CA ALA A 84 -3.08 -10.48 5.38
C ALA A 84 -1.90 -9.89 4.60
N SER A 85 -1.20 -8.90 5.15
CA SER A 85 0.01 -8.32 4.55
C SER A 85 1.14 -9.33 4.40
N ARG A 86 1.41 -10.16 5.43
CA ARG A 86 2.43 -11.22 5.36
C ARG A 86 2.13 -12.28 4.32
N ASN A 87 0.86 -12.52 4.02
CA ASN A 87 0.42 -13.48 3.00
C ASN A 87 0.44 -12.92 1.57
N ILE A 88 0.85 -11.67 1.36
CA ILE A 88 1.00 -11.12 0.00
C ILE A 88 2.21 -11.76 -0.67
N THR A 89 1.96 -12.46 -1.77
CA THR A 89 3.01 -13.14 -2.53
C THR A 89 3.55 -12.26 -3.67
N PRO A 90 4.76 -12.53 -4.18
CA PRO A 90 5.28 -11.87 -5.38
C PRO A 90 4.36 -11.96 -6.59
N ALA A 91 3.57 -13.04 -6.70
CA ALA A 91 2.58 -13.19 -7.77
C ALA A 91 1.42 -12.19 -7.66
N ILE A 92 0.97 -11.88 -6.44
CA ILE A 92 -0.03 -10.82 -6.22
C ILE A 92 0.56 -9.46 -6.59
N LEU A 93 1.79 -9.18 -6.17
CA LEU A 93 2.48 -7.92 -6.50
C LEU A 93 2.71 -7.75 -8.01
N HIS A 94 3.02 -8.84 -8.71
CA HIS A 94 3.12 -8.83 -10.16
C HIS A 94 1.79 -8.42 -10.82
N LYS A 95 0.66 -8.96 -10.36
CA LYS A 95 -0.68 -8.57 -10.85
C LYS A 95 -1.00 -7.10 -10.58
N VAL A 96 -0.61 -6.58 -9.41
CA VAL A 96 -0.76 -5.15 -9.09
C VAL A 96 0.00 -4.29 -10.10
N ARG A 97 1.26 -4.62 -10.40
CA ARG A 97 2.08 -3.90 -11.37
C ARG A 97 1.53 -3.97 -12.79
N GLN A 98 1.06 -5.15 -13.21
CA GLN A 98 0.39 -5.31 -14.50
C GLN A 98 -0.89 -4.45 -14.58
N SER A 99 -1.69 -4.45 -13.51
CA SER A 99 -2.90 -3.64 -13.43
C SER A 99 -2.59 -2.14 -13.49
N PHE A 100 -1.52 -1.69 -12.84
CA PHE A 100 -1.07 -0.30 -12.94
C PHE A 100 -0.71 0.08 -14.38
N MET A 101 0.12 -0.72 -15.05
CA MET A 101 0.49 -0.45 -16.45
C MET A 101 -0.72 -0.46 -17.40
N ARG A 102 -1.69 -1.36 -17.16
CA ARG A 102 -2.95 -1.37 -17.92
C ARG A 102 -3.76 -0.08 -17.73
N ARG A 103 -3.84 0.44 -16.50
CA ARG A 103 -4.54 1.71 -16.21
C ARG A 103 -3.82 2.90 -16.84
N VAL A 104 -2.49 2.92 -16.82
CA VAL A 104 -1.70 3.96 -17.51
C VAL A 104 -1.98 3.93 -19.02
N ALA A 105 -1.99 2.74 -19.64
CA ALA A 105 -2.31 2.61 -21.05
C ALA A 105 -3.74 3.09 -21.38
N ALA A 106 -4.73 2.65 -20.61
CA ALA A 106 -6.12 3.06 -20.79
C ALA A 106 -6.31 4.59 -20.61
N CYS A 107 -5.62 5.19 -19.64
CA CYS A 107 -5.61 6.64 -19.45
C CYS A 107 -5.02 7.39 -20.66
N LEU A 108 -3.97 6.86 -21.28
CA LEU A 108 -3.40 7.42 -22.50
C LEU A 108 -4.34 7.28 -23.71
N GLU A 109 -5.00 6.12 -23.85
CA GLU A 109 -6.01 5.87 -24.90
C GLU A 109 -7.16 6.88 -24.80
N GLU A 110 -7.62 7.16 -23.58
CA GLU A 110 -8.68 8.13 -23.31
C GLU A 110 -8.19 9.57 -23.16
N SER A 111 -6.92 9.86 -23.49
CA SER A 111 -6.32 11.20 -23.39
C SER A 111 -6.51 11.88 -22.02
N GLY A 112 -6.47 11.10 -20.93
CA GLY A 112 -6.69 11.58 -19.55
C GLY A 112 -8.15 11.58 -19.10
N GLY A 113 -9.09 11.08 -19.92
CA GLY A 113 -10.50 10.91 -19.59
C GLY A 113 -10.78 9.75 -18.63
N TYR A 114 -12.07 9.47 -18.38
CA TYR A 114 -12.50 8.32 -17.59
C TYR A 114 -12.37 7.02 -18.38
N PHE A 115 -11.77 5.99 -17.79
CA PHE A 115 -11.37 4.75 -18.47
C PHE A 115 -11.81 3.48 -17.75
N GLU A 116 -12.70 3.56 -16.75
CA GLU A 116 -13.17 2.41 -15.97
C GLU A 116 -13.84 1.34 -16.86
N HIS A 117 -14.47 1.75 -17.95
CA HIS A 117 -15.09 0.86 -18.92
C HIS A 117 -14.08 -0.01 -19.71
N LEU A 118 -12.79 0.32 -19.65
CA LEU A 118 -11.70 -0.41 -20.30
C LEU A 118 -10.96 -1.39 -19.36
N LEU A 119 -11.30 -1.40 -18.05
CA LEU A 119 -10.57 -2.12 -17.00
C LEU A 119 -11.19 -3.47 -16.62
#